data_AF-A0A956C9E7-F1
#
_entry.id   AF-A0A956C9E7-F1
#
_cell.length_a   1.000
_cell.length_b   1.000
_cell.length_c   1.000
_cell.angle_alpha   90.00
_cell.angle_beta   90.00
_cell.angle_gamma   90.00
#
_symmetry.space_group_name_H-M   'P 1'
#
loop_
_entity.id
_entity.type
_entity.pdbx_description
1 polymer ?
#
loop_
_entity_poly.entity_id
_entity_poly.type
_entity_poly.pdbx_seq_one_letter_code
_entity_poly.pdbx_strand_id
1 'polypeptide(L)'
;MSNGDDFPACRARSSQDTLAFLDRFRPGAQAEVRGQLSPEVLDIIDSTLPSGWIPIEADAAMGRAVFELLGSEGSRRFWTRFTAHHVESPLLAGPVRAALRLLGTTPASLMKWMPRVFPTVFRNVFDVEVVRLETSSAWLQFRVHSEVFWKEPFYAIVLESVVLGFYEITKVAGSVDVSRNEAQRVLRLNATWGPRGSVPPKRAKTRSQ
;
A
#
# COMPACT_ATOMS: atom_id res chain seq x y z
N MET A 1 -14.12 -28.72 10.64
CA MET A 1 -13.14 -28.28 9.63
C MET A 1 -13.26 -26.76 9.57
N SER A 2 -12.33 -26.01 10.17
CA SER A 2 -12.28 -24.56 9.94
C SER A 2 -11.99 -24.37 8.44
N ASN A 3 -12.80 -23.56 7.76
CA ASN A 3 -12.53 -23.19 6.37
C ASN A 3 -11.10 -22.63 6.31
N GLY A 4 -10.28 -23.14 5.38
CA GLY A 4 -8.85 -22.77 5.23
C GLY A 4 -8.60 -21.32 4.79
N ASP A 5 -9.53 -20.40 5.07
CA ASP A 5 -9.55 -19.01 4.64
C ASP A 5 -9.23 -18.03 5.79
N ASP A 6 -8.98 -18.49 7.01
CA ASP A 6 -8.88 -17.65 8.21
C ASP A 6 -7.44 -17.22 8.59
N PHE A 7 -6.56 -17.02 7.61
CA PHE A 7 -5.20 -16.53 7.85
C PHE A 7 -4.97 -15.14 7.23
N PRO A 8 -4.12 -14.30 7.82
CA PRO A 8 -3.69 -13.06 7.21
C PRO A 8 -3.00 -13.30 5.87
N ALA A 9 -3.52 -12.72 4.79
CA ALA A 9 -3.06 -13.03 3.44
C ALA A 9 -3.03 -11.79 2.53
N CYS A 10 -2.21 -11.87 1.50
CA CYS A 10 -2.15 -10.93 0.38
C CYS A 10 -2.55 -11.63 -0.92
N ARG A 11 -3.15 -10.91 -1.87
CA ARG A 11 -3.45 -11.43 -3.19
C ARG A 11 -2.14 -11.70 -3.93
N ALA A 12 -1.94 -12.90 -4.45
CA ALA A 12 -0.72 -13.28 -5.18
C ALA A 12 -0.38 -12.29 -6.29
N ARG A 13 -1.40 -11.84 -7.05
CA ARG A 13 -1.25 -10.83 -8.10
C ARG A 13 -0.56 -9.55 -7.62
N SER A 14 -0.79 -9.10 -6.38
CA SER A 14 -0.18 -7.89 -5.83
C SER A 14 1.35 -8.03 -5.76
N SER A 15 1.84 -9.13 -5.19
CA SER A 15 3.27 -9.38 -5.06
C SER A 15 3.93 -9.71 -6.41
N GLN A 16 3.23 -10.44 -7.29
CA GLN A 16 3.67 -10.72 -8.65
C GLN A 16 3.82 -9.44 -9.49
N ASP A 17 2.81 -8.54 -9.45
CA ASP A 17 2.88 -7.24 -10.14
C ASP A 17 3.98 -6.36 -9.57
N THR A 18 4.21 -6.41 -8.25
CA THR A 18 5.31 -5.68 -7.61
C THR A 18 6.65 -6.12 -8.18
N LEU A 19 6.92 -7.43 -8.22
CA LEU A 19 8.17 -7.98 -8.76
C LEU A 19 8.34 -7.62 -10.24
N ALA A 20 7.27 -7.75 -11.04
CA ALA A 20 7.31 -7.39 -12.46
C ALA A 20 7.52 -5.88 -12.70
N PHE A 21 7.04 -5.02 -11.78
CA PHE A 21 7.21 -3.57 -11.88
C PHE A 21 8.60 -3.09 -11.48
N LEU A 22 9.35 -3.84 -10.65
CA LEU A 22 10.69 -3.46 -10.19
C LEU A 22 11.64 -3.14 -11.34
N ASP A 23 11.68 -3.97 -12.38
CA ASP A 23 12.60 -3.74 -13.52
C ASP A 23 12.21 -2.52 -14.36
N ARG A 24 10.91 -2.16 -14.39
CA ARG A 24 10.47 -0.91 -15.01
C ARG A 24 10.88 0.31 -14.19
N PHE A 25 10.96 0.17 -12.87
CA PHE A 25 11.39 1.24 -11.98
C PHE A 25 12.92 1.41 -11.96
N ARG A 26 13.65 0.30 -11.93
CA ARG A 26 15.11 0.22 -11.93
C ARG A 26 15.55 -1.09 -12.61
N PRO A 27 16.17 -1.06 -13.80
CA PRO A 27 16.62 -2.26 -14.49
C PRO A 27 17.49 -3.15 -13.61
N GLY A 28 17.20 -4.45 -13.56
CA GLY A 28 17.92 -5.44 -12.75
C GLY A 28 17.42 -5.58 -11.31
N ALA A 29 16.57 -4.67 -10.83
CA ALA A 29 16.07 -4.72 -9.46
C ALA A 29 15.22 -5.95 -9.17
N GLN A 30 14.48 -6.46 -10.17
CA GLN A 30 13.70 -7.68 -9.98
C GLN A 30 14.61 -8.88 -9.66
N ALA A 31 15.69 -9.05 -10.42
CA ALA A 31 16.65 -10.12 -10.20
C ALA A 31 17.35 -9.99 -8.83
N GLU A 32 17.73 -8.78 -8.45
CA GLU A 32 18.33 -8.52 -7.13
C GLU A 32 17.39 -8.84 -5.97
N VAL A 33 16.11 -8.43 -6.04
CA VAL A 33 15.12 -8.77 -5.01
C VAL A 33 14.90 -10.27 -4.95
N ARG A 34 14.73 -10.94 -6.10
CA ARG A 34 14.53 -12.40 -6.14
C ARG A 34 15.72 -13.16 -5.56
N GLY A 35 16.95 -12.67 -5.75
CA GLY A 35 18.15 -13.25 -5.16
C GLY A 35 18.24 -13.13 -3.63
N GLN A 36 17.44 -12.27 -3.00
CA GLN A 36 17.36 -12.12 -1.54
C GLN A 36 16.28 -12.99 -0.90
N LEU A 37 15.35 -13.53 -1.69
CA LEU A 37 14.23 -14.34 -1.19
C LEU A 37 14.62 -15.81 -1.08
N SER A 38 14.08 -16.49 -0.06
CA SER A 38 14.25 -17.94 0.05
C SER A 38 13.53 -18.65 -1.12
N PRO A 39 13.97 -19.87 -1.50
CA PRO A 39 13.28 -20.66 -2.50
C PRO A 39 11.80 -20.91 -2.18
N GLU A 40 11.47 -21.08 -0.90
CA GLU A 40 10.09 -21.28 -0.42
C GLU A 40 9.21 -20.04 -0.68
N VAL A 41 9.70 -18.83 -0.38
CA VAL A 41 8.94 -17.60 -0.65
C VAL A 41 8.74 -17.39 -2.14
N LEU A 42 9.76 -17.68 -2.95
CA LEU A 42 9.64 -17.61 -4.41
C LEU A 42 8.62 -18.61 -4.95
N ASP A 43 8.67 -19.86 -4.49
CA ASP A 43 7.72 -20.89 -4.90
C ASP A 43 6.27 -20.50 -4.55
N ILE A 44 6.03 -19.97 -3.34
CA ILE A 44 4.71 -19.47 -2.94
C ILE A 44 4.23 -18.37 -3.90
N ILE A 45 5.06 -17.37 -4.21
CA ILE A 45 4.67 -16.25 -5.07
C ILE A 45 4.47 -16.69 -6.53
N ASP A 46 5.36 -17.53 -7.06
CA ASP A 46 5.37 -17.89 -8.47
C ASP A 46 4.35 -18.98 -8.81
N SER A 47 4.12 -19.94 -7.91
CA SER A 47 3.21 -21.07 -8.16
C SER A 47 1.74 -20.74 -7.84
N THR A 48 1.49 -19.76 -6.97
CA THR A 48 0.11 -19.36 -6.63
C THR A 48 -0.55 -18.65 -7.80
N LEU A 49 -1.74 -19.11 -8.19
CA LEU A 49 -2.55 -18.45 -9.22
C LEU A 49 -2.73 -16.96 -8.89
N PRO A 50 -2.76 -16.03 -9.87
CA PRO A 50 -2.87 -14.60 -9.58
C PRO A 50 -4.10 -14.21 -8.74
N SER A 51 -5.22 -14.94 -8.90
CA SER A 51 -6.43 -14.77 -8.09
C SER A 51 -6.36 -15.43 -6.71
N GLY A 52 -5.35 -16.26 -6.46
CA GLY A 52 -5.09 -16.94 -5.19
C GLY A 52 -4.54 -16.01 -4.11
N TRP A 53 -4.47 -16.54 -2.90
CA TRP A 53 -3.99 -15.85 -1.70
C TRP A 53 -2.68 -16.47 -1.26
N ILE A 54 -1.70 -15.63 -0.93
CA ILE A 54 -0.45 -16.04 -0.31
C ILE A 54 -0.42 -15.59 1.16
N PRO A 55 0.27 -16.34 2.05
CA PRO A 55 0.50 -15.88 3.42
C PRO A 55 1.12 -14.49 3.46
N ILE A 56 0.70 -13.65 4.41
CA ILE A 56 1.23 -12.29 4.56
C ILE A 56 2.75 -12.28 4.80
N GLU A 57 3.31 -13.36 5.33
CA GLU A 57 4.73 -13.57 5.54
C GLU A 57 5.52 -13.55 4.22
N ALA A 58 4.98 -14.16 3.16
CA ALA A 58 5.61 -14.17 1.85
C ALA A 58 5.60 -12.77 1.21
N ASP A 59 4.46 -12.06 1.30
CA ASP A 59 4.36 -10.66 0.87
C ASP A 59 5.29 -9.75 1.69
N ALA A 60 5.38 -9.97 3.00
CA ALA A 60 6.26 -9.23 3.90
C ALA A 60 7.75 -9.44 3.57
N ALA A 61 8.16 -10.68 3.29
CA ALA A 61 9.52 -10.98 2.87
C ALA A 61 9.89 -10.27 1.56
N MET A 62 9.00 -10.31 0.56
CA MET A 62 9.16 -9.57 -0.69
C MET A 62 9.25 -8.06 -0.46
N GLY A 63 8.30 -7.50 0.29
CA GLY A 63 8.26 -6.06 0.58
C GLY A 63 9.48 -5.58 1.37
N ARG A 64 9.99 -6.39 2.29
CA ARG A 64 11.24 -6.12 3.03
C ARG A 64 12.45 -6.13 2.11
N ALA A 65 12.59 -7.11 1.23
CA ALA A 65 13.68 -7.15 0.25
C ALA A 65 13.66 -5.93 -0.69
N VAL A 66 12.48 -5.49 -1.14
CA VAL A 66 12.32 -4.23 -1.88
C VAL A 66 12.77 -3.03 -1.04
N PHE A 67 12.42 -3.01 0.24
CA PHE A 67 12.79 -1.94 1.17
C PHE A 67 14.30 -1.87 1.43
N GLU A 68 14.92 -3.01 1.68
CA GLU A 68 16.37 -3.13 1.90
C GLU A 68 17.16 -2.71 0.64
N LEU A 69 16.67 -3.09 -0.53
CA LEU A 69 17.30 -2.76 -1.81
C LEU A 69 17.23 -1.27 -2.19
N LEU A 70 16.09 -0.63 -1.94
CA LEU A 70 15.84 0.74 -2.40
C LEU A 70 16.05 1.80 -1.31
N GLY A 71 16.07 1.37 -0.05
CA GLY A 71 16.03 2.25 1.11
C GLY A 71 14.71 3.04 1.21
N SER A 72 14.55 3.78 2.31
CA SER A 72 13.29 4.47 2.63
C SER A 72 12.77 5.39 1.52
N GLU A 73 13.63 6.26 0.98
CA GLU A 73 13.21 7.20 -0.07
C GLU A 73 12.99 6.51 -1.42
N GLY A 74 13.83 5.53 -1.77
CA GLY A 74 13.66 4.74 -2.98
C GLY A 74 12.37 3.93 -2.96
N SER A 75 12.04 3.29 -1.84
CA SER A 75 10.78 2.58 -1.64
C SER A 75 9.58 3.51 -1.71
N ARG A 76 9.64 4.70 -1.08
CA ARG A 76 8.55 5.67 -1.17
C ARG A 76 8.24 6.01 -2.63
N ARG A 77 9.28 6.34 -3.42
CA ARG A 77 9.14 6.63 -4.85
C ARG A 77 8.64 5.43 -5.64
N PHE A 78 9.15 4.24 -5.36
CA PHE A 78 8.74 3.00 -5.99
C PHE A 78 7.24 2.72 -5.77
N TRP A 79 6.80 2.66 -4.52
CA TRP A 79 5.42 2.35 -4.16
C TRP A 79 4.42 3.42 -4.61
N THR A 80 4.84 4.69 -4.64
CA THR A 80 4.04 5.80 -5.20
C THR A 80 3.77 5.57 -6.68
N ARG A 81 4.81 5.26 -7.47
CA ARG A 81 4.68 4.97 -8.91
C ARG A 81 3.97 3.63 -9.17
N PHE A 82 4.28 2.62 -8.37
CA PHE A 82 3.63 1.32 -8.45
C PHE A 82 2.13 1.45 -8.22
N THR A 83 1.68 2.28 -7.28
CA THR A 83 0.24 2.49 -7.04
C THR A 83 -0.48 2.98 -8.30
N ALA A 84 0.10 3.95 -9.02
CA ALA A 84 -0.46 4.43 -10.27
C ALA A 84 -0.53 3.33 -11.35
N HIS A 85 0.45 2.43 -11.38
CA HIS A 85 0.40 1.25 -12.26
C HIS A 85 -0.61 0.20 -11.79
N HIS A 86 -0.67 -0.06 -10.49
CA HIS A 86 -1.42 -1.17 -9.90
C HIS A 86 -2.92 -0.92 -9.93
N VAL A 87 -3.37 0.34 -9.86
CA VAL A 87 -4.79 0.68 -10.06
C VAL A 87 -5.29 0.39 -11.48
N GLU A 88 -4.38 0.22 -12.44
CA GLU A 88 -4.70 -0.18 -13.82
C GLU A 88 -4.63 -1.70 -14.02
N SER A 89 -4.19 -2.46 -13.01
CA SER A 89 -4.12 -3.93 -13.09
C SER A 89 -5.51 -4.57 -13.22
N PRO A 90 -5.63 -5.77 -13.80
CA PRO A 90 -6.90 -6.50 -13.85
C PRO A 90 -7.57 -6.69 -12.48
N LEU A 91 -6.78 -6.71 -11.39
CA LEU A 91 -7.28 -6.83 -10.02
C LEU A 91 -8.06 -5.58 -9.57
N LEU A 92 -7.57 -4.38 -9.93
CA LEU A 92 -8.08 -3.11 -9.37
C LEU A 92 -8.78 -2.20 -10.39
N ALA A 93 -8.55 -2.39 -11.69
CA ALA A 93 -9.04 -1.50 -12.73
C ALA A 93 -10.57 -1.31 -12.69
N GLY A 94 -11.33 -2.39 -12.50
CA GLY A 94 -12.79 -2.33 -12.41
C GLY A 94 -13.27 -1.46 -11.24
N PRO A 95 -12.95 -1.84 -9.98
CA PRO A 95 -13.32 -1.07 -8.79
C PRO A 95 -12.85 0.39 -8.82
N VAL A 96 -11.61 0.65 -9.25
CA VAL A 96 -11.06 2.02 -9.28
C VAL A 96 -11.73 2.87 -10.36
N ARG A 97 -11.94 2.34 -11.57
CA ARG A 97 -12.68 3.07 -12.63
C ARG A 97 -14.11 3.38 -12.20
N ALA A 98 -14.79 2.45 -11.52
CA ALA A 98 -16.12 2.71 -10.98
C ALA A 98 -16.11 3.87 -9.97
N ALA A 99 -15.13 3.89 -9.06
CA ALA A 99 -14.97 4.98 -8.09
C ALA A 99 -14.74 6.34 -8.78
N LEU A 100 -13.79 6.39 -9.72
CA LEU A 100 -13.45 7.62 -10.46
C LEU A 100 -14.63 8.12 -11.31
N ARG A 101 -15.41 7.21 -11.91
CA ARG A 101 -16.59 7.57 -12.70
C ARG A 101 -17.73 8.11 -11.83
N LEU A 102 -17.96 7.53 -10.65
CA LEU A 102 -19.09 7.90 -9.78
C LEU A 102 -18.81 9.13 -8.93
N LEU A 103 -17.57 9.33 -8.50
CA LEU A 103 -17.19 10.36 -7.52
C LEU A 103 -16.28 11.45 -8.11
N GLY A 104 -15.93 11.34 -9.39
CA GLY A 104 -14.96 12.22 -10.03
C GLY A 104 -13.51 11.86 -9.72
N THR A 105 -12.59 12.47 -10.48
CA THR A 105 -11.15 12.22 -10.37
C THR A 105 -10.52 13.16 -9.33
N THR A 106 -10.75 12.88 -8.05
CA THR A 106 -10.19 13.66 -6.92
C THR A 106 -9.52 12.75 -5.89
N PRO A 107 -8.56 13.24 -5.08
CA PRO A 107 -8.00 12.47 -3.99
C PRO A 107 -9.07 11.96 -3.03
N ALA A 108 -10.05 12.81 -2.67
CA ALA A 108 -11.15 12.45 -1.79
C ALA A 108 -11.93 11.22 -2.28
N SER A 109 -12.17 11.12 -3.59
CA SER A 109 -12.84 9.98 -4.23
C SER A 109 -12.07 8.68 -4.06
N LEU A 110 -10.74 8.72 -4.24
CA LEU A 110 -9.86 7.56 -4.06
C LEU A 110 -9.76 7.17 -2.58
N MET A 111 -9.61 8.13 -1.66
CA MET A 111 -9.61 7.87 -0.20
C MET A 111 -10.89 7.19 0.26
N LYS A 112 -12.04 7.72 -0.17
CA LYS A 112 -13.37 7.19 0.16
C LYS A 112 -13.55 5.74 -0.30
N TRP A 113 -12.80 5.31 -1.31
CA TRP A 113 -12.89 3.97 -1.87
C TRP A 113 -11.93 2.96 -1.25
N MET A 114 -10.91 3.40 -0.50
CA MET A 114 -9.92 2.53 0.15
C MET A 114 -10.56 1.37 0.94
N PRO A 115 -11.59 1.58 1.81
CA PRO A 115 -12.26 0.50 2.52
C PRO A 115 -12.85 -0.60 1.66
N ARG A 116 -13.16 -0.32 0.40
CA ARG A 116 -13.68 -1.31 -0.56
C ARG A 116 -12.58 -2.01 -1.35
N VAL A 117 -11.43 -1.36 -1.51
CA VAL A 117 -10.32 -1.88 -2.33
C VAL A 117 -9.38 -2.76 -1.52
N PHE A 118 -8.99 -2.34 -0.31
CA PHE A 118 -8.02 -3.12 0.47
C PHE A 118 -8.45 -4.57 0.72
N PRO A 119 -9.73 -4.90 0.96
CA PRO A 119 -10.17 -6.29 1.07
C PRO A 119 -9.98 -7.15 -0.19
N THR A 120 -9.78 -6.53 -1.37
CA THR A 120 -9.47 -7.26 -2.61
C THR A 120 -8.01 -7.68 -2.69
N VAL A 121 -7.14 -6.93 -2.01
CA VAL A 121 -5.68 -7.10 -1.97
C VAL A 121 -5.23 -7.85 -0.71
N PHE A 122 -5.86 -7.59 0.43
CA PHE A 122 -5.52 -8.18 1.73
C PHE A 122 -6.74 -8.85 2.35
N ARG A 123 -6.49 -9.93 3.09
CA ARG A 123 -7.49 -10.68 3.85
C ARG A 123 -7.00 -10.85 5.27
N ASN A 124 -7.84 -10.56 6.27
CA ASN A 124 -7.52 -10.72 7.69
C ASN A 124 -6.23 -9.99 8.15
N VAL A 125 -5.81 -8.94 7.44
CA VAL A 125 -4.60 -8.17 7.78
C VAL A 125 -4.96 -6.95 8.62
N PHE A 126 -5.92 -6.16 8.16
CA PHE A 126 -6.43 -4.97 8.84
C PHE A 126 -7.83 -4.62 8.36
N ASP A 127 -8.55 -3.87 9.18
CA ASP A 127 -9.69 -3.07 8.72
C ASP A 127 -9.24 -1.66 8.40
N VAL A 128 -9.83 -1.03 7.39
CA VAL A 128 -9.56 0.38 7.06
C VAL A 128 -10.86 1.18 7.02
N GLU A 129 -10.82 2.37 7.62
CA GLU A 129 -11.92 3.31 7.64
C GLU A 129 -11.46 4.73 7.28
N VAL A 130 -12.37 5.51 6.71
CA VAL A 130 -12.19 6.95 6.55
C VAL A 130 -12.87 7.64 7.73
N VAL A 131 -12.08 8.03 8.73
CA VAL A 131 -12.57 8.65 9.97
C VAL A 131 -13.13 10.05 9.71
N ARG A 132 -12.45 10.81 8.83
CA ARG A 132 -12.84 12.17 8.45
C ARG A 132 -12.41 12.42 7.02
N LEU A 133 -13.28 13.08 6.26
CA LEU A 133 -13.01 13.47 4.88
C LEU A 133 -13.49 14.90 4.68
N GLU A 134 -12.59 15.77 4.24
CA GLU A 134 -12.84 17.17 3.95
C GLU A 134 -12.44 17.49 2.51
N THR A 135 -12.59 18.76 2.12
CA THR A 135 -12.27 19.24 0.76
C THR A 135 -10.80 19.02 0.38
N SER A 136 -9.87 19.19 1.32
CA SER A 136 -8.42 19.17 1.10
C SER A 136 -7.65 18.27 2.07
N SER A 137 -8.34 17.39 2.78
CA SER A 137 -7.75 16.51 3.78
C SER A 137 -8.59 15.26 4.05
N ALA A 138 -7.92 14.19 4.51
CA ALA A 138 -8.57 12.97 4.95
C ALA A 138 -7.80 12.33 6.12
N TRP A 139 -8.53 11.67 7.00
CA TRP A 139 -8.00 10.87 8.10
C TRP A 139 -8.42 9.43 7.87
N LEU A 140 -7.44 8.57 7.65
CA LEU A 140 -7.64 7.14 7.49
C LEU A 140 -7.16 6.45 8.76
N GLN A 141 -7.89 5.44 9.19
CA GLN A 141 -7.50 4.59 10.30
C GLN A 141 -7.46 3.14 9.84
N PHE A 142 -6.34 2.48 10.12
CA PHE A 142 -6.14 1.06 9.88
C PHE A 142 -6.03 0.37 11.24
N ARG A 143 -6.97 -0.54 11.53
CA ARG A 143 -6.90 -1.42 12.71
C ARG A 143 -6.23 -2.71 12.29
N VAL A 144 -5.00 -2.93 12.77
CA VAL A 144 -4.13 -3.99 12.27
C VAL A 144 -4.26 -5.26 13.12
N HIS A 145 -4.72 -6.33 12.48
CA HIS A 145 -4.93 -7.64 13.09
C HIS A 145 -3.69 -8.55 12.93
N SER A 146 -3.05 -8.48 11.76
CA SER A 146 -1.84 -9.25 11.45
C SER A 146 -0.64 -8.77 12.27
N GLU A 147 0.01 -9.68 13.00
CA GLU A 147 1.25 -9.40 13.74
C GLU A 147 2.42 -9.10 12.79
N VAL A 148 2.52 -9.82 11.68
CA VAL A 148 3.51 -9.59 10.64
C VAL A 148 3.39 -8.17 10.10
N PHE A 149 2.20 -7.76 9.68
CA PHE A 149 1.99 -6.42 9.15
C PHE A 149 2.32 -5.33 10.18
N TRP A 150 2.00 -5.57 11.45
CA TRP A 150 2.29 -4.62 12.53
C TRP A 150 3.79 -4.42 12.76
N LYS A 151 4.54 -5.54 12.82
CA LYS A 151 5.98 -5.54 13.12
C LYS A 151 6.82 -4.99 11.98
N GLU A 152 6.40 -5.17 10.74
CA GLU A 152 7.15 -4.67 9.59
C GLU A 152 7.03 -3.14 9.44
N PRO A 153 8.12 -2.37 9.61
CA PRO A 153 8.07 -0.92 9.54
C PRO A 153 7.79 -0.41 8.11
N PHE A 154 8.18 -1.17 7.08
CA PHE A 154 8.05 -0.75 5.69
C PHE A 154 6.59 -0.61 5.25
N TYR A 155 5.64 -1.34 5.84
CA TYR A 155 4.21 -1.19 5.49
C TYR A 155 3.68 0.21 5.80
N ALA A 156 4.22 0.91 6.80
CA ALA A 156 3.84 2.30 7.02
C ALA A 156 4.25 3.20 5.84
N ILE A 157 5.41 2.92 5.22
CA ILE A 157 5.87 3.61 4.01
C ILE A 157 5.04 3.20 2.81
N VAL A 158 4.66 1.93 2.68
CA VAL A 158 3.76 1.47 1.61
C VAL A 158 2.42 2.20 1.69
N LEU A 159 1.77 2.21 2.85
CA LEU A 159 0.49 2.91 3.04
C LEU A 159 0.60 4.42 2.79
N GLU A 160 1.68 5.05 3.26
CA GLU A 160 2.00 6.45 2.93
C GLU A 160 2.07 6.65 1.41
N SER A 161 2.79 5.77 0.73
CA SER A 161 3.08 5.87 -0.71
C SER A 161 1.86 5.58 -1.58
N VAL A 162 0.94 4.72 -1.13
CA VAL A 162 -0.35 4.50 -1.81
C VAL A 162 -1.12 5.81 -1.89
N VAL A 163 -1.20 6.55 -0.77
CA VAL A 163 -1.85 7.86 -0.75
C VAL A 163 -1.12 8.87 -1.64
N LEU A 164 0.21 8.91 -1.59
CA LEU A 164 0.99 9.77 -2.50
C LEU A 164 0.74 9.40 -3.98
N GLY A 165 0.56 8.11 -4.29
CA GLY A 165 0.20 7.63 -5.61
C GLY A 165 -1.16 8.18 -6.09
N PHE A 166 -2.11 8.38 -5.18
CA PHE A 166 -3.39 9.03 -5.51
C PHE A 166 -3.21 10.49 -5.92
N TYR A 167 -2.26 11.19 -5.32
CA TYR A 167 -1.94 12.58 -5.72
C TYR A 167 -1.33 12.63 -7.12
N GLU A 168 -0.48 11.66 -7.47
CA GLU A 168 0.05 11.53 -8.84
C GLU A 168 -1.08 11.26 -9.85
N ILE A 169 -1.98 10.31 -9.57
CA ILE A 169 -3.12 9.99 -10.42
C ILE A 169 -4.02 11.23 -10.65
N THR A 170 -4.25 12.01 -9.60
CA THR A 170 -5.16 13.17 -9.62
C THR A 170 -4.46 14.49 -9.90
N LYS A 171 -3.14 14.45 -10.15
CA LYS A 171 -2.26 15.58 -10.50
C LYS A 171 -2.25 16.73 -9.49
N VAL A 172 -2.46 16.43 -8.20
CA VAL A 172 -2.37 17.41 -7.11
C VAL A 172 -1.05 17.30 -6.35
N ALA A 173 -0.70 18.32 -5.58
CA ALA A 173 0.34 18.18 -4.55
C ALA A 173 -0.32 17.75 -3.24
N GLY A 174 0.43 17.07 -2.38
CA GLY A 174 -0.05 16.70 -1.07
C GLY A 174 1.03 16.16 -0.16
N SER A 175 0.65 15.93 1.09
CA SER A 175 1.49 15.31 2.11
C SER A 175 0.69 14.26 2.88
N VAL A 176 1.42 13.36 3.53
CA VAL A 176 0.86 12.30 4.36
C VAL A 176 1.69 12.18 5.61
N ASP A 177 1.04 12.27 6.76
CA ASP A 177 1.63 11.96 8.05
C ASP A 177 1.11 10.64 8.55
N VAL A 178 2.04 9.73 8.86
CA VAL A 178 1.74 8.41 9.43
C VAL A 178 2.10 8.40 10.92
N SER A 179 1.14 8.00 11.75
CA SER A 179 1.34 7.73 13.18
C SER A 179 0.87 6.33 13.56
N ARG A 180 1.46 5.79 14.62
CA ARG A 180 1.12 4.49 15.20
C ARG A 180 0.60 4.66 16.63
N ASN A 181 -0.38 3.86 17.01
CA ASN A 181 -0.78 3.66 18.39
C ASN A 181 -0.58 2.19 18.74
N GLU A 182 0.46 1.89 19.51
CA GLU A 182 0.86 0.53 19.91
C GLU A 182 -0.22 -0.16 20.74
N ALA A 183 -0.77 0.52 21.75
CA ALA A 183 -1.77 -0.05 22.65
C ALA A 183 -3.06 -0.48 21.93
N GLN A 184 -3.42 0.21 20.85
CA GLN A 184 -4.63 -0.07 20.08
C GLN A 184 -4.38 -0.80 18.75
N ARG A 185 -3.12 -1.07 18.39
CA ARG A 185 -2.69 -1.60 17.08
C ARG A 185 -3.32 -0.85 15.92
N VAL A 186 -3.22 0.48 15.97
CA VAL A 186 -3.81 1.38 14.98
C VAL A 186 -2.72 2.15 14.23
N LEU A 187 -2.77 2.15 12.90
CA LEU A 187 -2.06 3.10 12.06
C LEU A 187 -3.02 4.19 11.62
N ARG A 188 -2.60 5.46 11.69
CA ARG A 188 -3.37 6.60 11.19
C ARG A 188 -2.59 7.31 10.10
N LEU A 189 -3.28 7.62 9.01
CA LEU A 189 -2.76 8.45 7.92
C LEU A 189 -3.56 9.74 7.89
N ASN A 190 -2.86 10.86 8.06
CA ASN A 190 -3.41 12.20 7.88
C ASN A 190 -2.92 12.72 6.54
N ALA A 191 -3.83 12.73 5.57
CA ALA A 191 -3.58 13.14 4.19
C ALA A 191 -4.03 14.59 3.99
N THR A 192 -3.21 15.43 3.36
CA THR A 192 -3.59 16.79 2.93
C THR A 192 -3.21 16.99 1.46
N TRP A 193 -4.02 17.73 0.71
CA TRP A 193 -3.77 18.01 -0.70
C TRP A 193 -4.24 19.40 -1.13
N GLY A 194 -3.71 19.89 -2.24
CA GLY A 194 -4.08 21.17 -2.84
C GLY A 194 -3.40 21.42 -4.18
N PRO A 195 -3.60 22.62 -4.76
CA PRO A 195 -2.82 23.08 -5.92
C PRO A 195 -1.31 22.92 -5.69
N ARG A 196 -0.56 22.66 -6.76
CA ARG A 196 0.91 22.59 -6.67
C ARG A 196 1.45 23.93 -6.13
N GLY A 197 2.24 23.87 -5.06
CA GLY A 197 2.81 25.05 -4.38
C GLY A 197 2.01 25.56 -3.18
N SER A 198 0.80 25.05 -2.91
CA SER A 198 -0.01 25.50 -1.76
C SER A 198 0.05 24.58 -0.54
N VAL A 199 0.75 23.45 -0.63
CA VAL A 199 0.80 22.44 0.43
C VAL A 199 1.94 22.80 1.40
N PRO A 200 1.65 23.01 2.70
CA PRO A 200 2.69 23.32 3.67
C PRO A 200 3.73 22.20 3.73
N PRO A 201 5.02 22.53 3.93
CA PRO A 201 6.05 21.52 4.09
C PRO A 201 5.70 20.60 5.25
N LYS A 202 6.05 19.32 5.11
CA LYS A 202 5.81 18.28 6.13
C LYS A 202 6.29 18.81 7.48
N ARG A 203 5.41 18.89 8.48
CA ARG A 203 5.83 19.30 9.83
C ARG A 203 6.88 18.31 10.30
N ALA A 204 8.05 18.81 10.71
CA ALA A 204 9.07 17.97 11.31
C ALA A 204 8.42 17.20 12.46
N LYS A 205 8.50 15.85 12.42
CA LYS A 205 7.94 15.01 13.46
C LYS A 205 8.59 15.38 14.78
N THR A 206 7.86 16.11 15.64
CA THR A 206 8.23 16.26 17.04
C THR A 206 8.18 14.85 17.62
N ARG A 207 9.36 14.28 17.92
CA ARG A 207 9.45 13.02 18.64
C ARG A 207 8.90 13.27 20.04
N SER A 208 7.63 12.92 20.27
CA SER A 208 7.13 12.74 21.62
C SER A 208 7.83 11.50 22.18
N GLN A 209 8.63 11.70 23.22
CA GLN A 209 9.22 10.65 24.05
C GLN A 209 8.12 9.87 24.77
#